data_AF-W0F507-F1
#
_entry.id   AF-W0F507-F1
#
_cell.length_a   1.000
_cell.length_b   1.000
_cell.length_c   1.000
_cell.angle_alpha   90.00
_cell.angle_beta   90.00
_cell.angle_gamma   90.00
#
_symmetry.space_group_name_H-M   'P 1'
#
loop_
_entity.id
_entity.type
_entity.pdbx_description
1 polymer ?
#
loop_
_entity_poly.entity_id
_entity_poly.type
_entity_poly.pdbx_seq_one_letter_code
_entity_poly.pdbx_strand_id
1 'polypeptide(L)' 'MIMNKLVTGFALGLLVGILYAPEKGTTTRRRIADKGNDLKDQFADFIDNIANRFEDRADELEDYVHDEAQNIKAESL' A
#
# COMPACT_ATOMS: atom_id res chain seq x y z
N MET A 1 -8.40 14.41 1.68
CA MET A 1 -7.19 14.94 2.36
C MET A 1 -6.05 13.92 2.49
N ILE A 2 -6.31 12.61 2.61
CA ILE A 2 -5.27 11.57 2.76
C ILE A 2 -4.50 11.33 1.44
N MET A 3 -5.18 11.35 0.29
CA MET A 3 -4.57 11.06 -1.01
C MET A 3 -3.41 12.00 -1.38
N ASN A 4 -3.50 13.29 -1.02
CA ASN A 4 -2.44 14.27 -1.28
C ASN A 4 -1.13 13.91 -0.56
N LYS A 5 -1.20 13.40 0.68
CA LYS A 5 -0.02 13.05 1.47
C LYS A 5 0.74 11.86 0.88
N LEU A 6 0.01 10.86 0.38
CA LEU A 6 0.60 9.68 -0.26
C LEU A 6 1.30 10.03 -1.57
N VAL A 7 0.68 10.86 -2.41
CA VAL A 7 1.27 11.30 -3.68
C VAL A 7 2.53 12.14 -3.44
N THR A 8 2.48 13.07 -2.49
CA THR A 8 3.67 13.88 -2.12
C THR A 8 4.80 13.00 -1.56
N GLY A 9 4.49 12.02 -0.71
CA GLY A 9 5.47 11.08 -0.18
C GLY A 9 6.14 10.22 -1.27
N PHE A 10 5.34 9.68 -2.20
CA PHE A 10 5.85 8.91 -3.33
C PHE A 10 6.74 9.75 -4.25
N ALA A 11 6.30 10.97 -4.59
CA ALA A 11 7.07 11.88 -5.45
C ALA A 11 8.42 12.24 -4.81
N LEU A 12 8.44 12.57 -3.52
CA LEU A 12 9.69 12.84 -2.79
C LEU A 12 10.61 11.61 -2.77
N GLY A 13 10.06 10.42 -2.55
CA GLY A 13 10.82 9.17 -2.57
C GLY A 13 11.46 8.87 -3.92
N LEU A 14 10.72 9.03 -5.02
CA LEU A 14 11.26 8.85 -6.37
C LEU A 14 12.33 9.89 -6.71
N LEU A 15 12.11 11.15 -6.33
CA LEU A 15 13.10 12.21 -6.56
C LEU A 15 14.40 11.90 -5.81
N VAL A 16 14.33 11.58 -4.52
CA VAL A 16 15.51 11.22 -3.73
C VAL A 16 16.18 9.96 -4.27
N GLY A 17 15.42 8.92 -4.62
CA GLY A 17 15.95 7.67 -5.15
C GLY A 17 16.68 7.83 -6.50
N ILE A 18 16.08 8.57 -7.44
CA ILE A 18 16.69 8.83 -8.76
C ILE A 18 17.91 9.75 -8.63
N LEU A 19 17.85 10.76 -7.75
CA LEU A 19 18.97 11.68 -7.53
C LEU A 19 20.14 11.00 -6.81
N TYR A 20 19.87 10.10 -5.86
CA TYR A 20 20.91 9.35 -5.15
C TYR A 20 21.54 8.26 -6.05
N ALA A 21 20.74 7.61 -6.90
CA ALA A 21 21.20 6.57 -7.81
C ALA A 21 20.72 6.83 -9.25
N PRO A 22 21.46 7.65 -10.02
CA PRO A 22 21.08 7.98 -11.39
C PRO A 22 21.39 6.81 -12.35
N GLU A 23 20.35 6.26 -12.98
CA GLU A 23 20.49 5.39 -14.15
C GLU A 23 20.65 6.22 -15.44
N LYS A 24 21.25 5.63 -16.47
CA LYS A 24 21.30 6.25 -17.81
C LYS A 24 19.88 6.39 -18.36
N GLY A 25 19.53 7.58 -18.85
CA GLY A 25 18.19 7.86 -19.38
C GLY A 25 17.76 6.94 -20.53
N THR A 26 18.69 6.44 -21.34
CA THR A 26 18.42 5.44 -22.39
C THR A 26 17.91 4.12 -21.81
N THR A 27 18.46 3.71 -20.67
CA THR A 27 18.07 2.49 -19.96
C THR A 27 16.71 2.68 -19.30
N THR A 28 16.46 3.82 -18.65
CA THR A 28 15.16 4.13 -18.04
C THR A 28 14.03 4.14 -19.07
N ARG A 29 14.25 4.81 -20.22
CA ARG A 29 13.24 4.87 -21.29
C ARG A 29 12.92 3.50 -21.87
N ARG A 30 13.95 2.66 -22.04
CA ARG A 30 13.79 1.29 -22.50
C ARG A 30 13.06 0.43 -21.46
N ARG A 31 13.41 0.53 -20.18
CA ARG A 31 12.71 -0.16 -19.08
C ARG A 31 11.23 0.22 -19.00
N ILE A 32 10.89 1.49 -19.18
CA ILE A 32 9.50 1.95 -19.22
C ILE A 32 8.75 1.31 -20.39
N ALA A 33 9.36 1.29 -21.57
CA ALA A 33 8.75 0.68 -22.77
C ALA A 33 8.57 -0.84 -22.60
N ASP A 34 9.56 -1.52 -22.03
CA ASP A 34 9.57 -2.98 -21.90
C ASP A 34 8.71 -3.47 -20.72
N LYS A 35 8.57 -2.69 -19.63
CA LYS A 35 7.89 -3.13 -18.38
C LYS A 35 6.55 -2.45 -18.11
N GLY A 36 6.08 -1.54 -18.96
CA GLY A 36 4.88 -0.74 -18.68
C GLY A 36 3.61 -1.56 -18.44
N ASN A 37 3.39 -2.62 -19.23
CA ASN A 37 2.25 -3.52 -19.06
C ASN A 37 2.45 -4.47 -17.88
N ASP A 38 3.60 -5.13 -17.78
CA ASP A 38 3.92 -6.05 -16.68
C ASP A 38 3.84 -5.39 -15.30
N LEU A 39 4.21 -4.10 -15.18
CA LEU A 39 4.09 -3.36 -13.93
C LEU A 39 2.64 -3.19 -13.50
N LYS A 40 1.73 -2.96 -14.45
CA LYS A 40 0.32 -2.73 -14.16
C LYS A 40 -0.31 -4.00 -13.58
N ASP A 41 -0.06 -5.13 -14.21
CA ASP A 41 -0.64 -6.41 -13.79
C ASP A 41 -0.08 -6.84 -12.43
N GLN A 42 1.26 -6.76 -12.24
CA GLN A 42 1.87 -7.04 -10.93
C GLN A 42 1.40 -6.09 -9.83
N PHE A 43 1.16 -4.81 -10.16
CA PHE A 43 0.69 -3.84 -9.19
C PHE A 43 -0.77 -4.09 -8.80
N ALA A 44 -1.63 -4.45 -9.75
CA ALA A 44 -3.01 -4.85 -9.47
C ALA A 44 -3.02 -6.07 -8.54
N ASP A 45 -2.27 -7.13 -8.88
CA ASP A 45 -2.16 -8.33 -8.06
C ASP A 45 -1.63 -8.02 -6.64
N PHE A 46 -0.66 -7.10 -6.53
CA PHE A 46 -0.10 -6.69 -5.24
C PHE A 46 -1.11 -5.95 -4.36
N ILE A 47 -1.86 -5.01 -4.95
CA ILE A 47 -2.90 -4.27 -4.24
C ILE A 47 -4.02 -5.22 -3.81
N ASP A 48 -4.46 -6.13 -4.67
CA ASP A 48 -5.48 -7.11 -4.34
C ASP A 48 -5.02 -8.05 -3.21
N ASN A 49 -3.77 -8.53 -3.26
CA ASN A 49 -3.21 -9.33 -2.17
C ASN A 49 -3.09 -8.57 -0.85
N ILE A 50 -2.75 -7.28 -0.88
CA ILE A 50 -2.71 -6.44 0.32
C ILE A 50 -4.12 -6.21 0.85
N ALA A 51 -5.08 -5.91 -0.01
CA ALA A 51 -6.47 -5.66 0.36
C ALA A 51 -7.05 -6.89 1.06
N ASN A 52 -6.91 -8.08 0.46
CA ASN A 52 -7.36 -9.34 1.07
C ASN A 52 -6.74 -9.58 2.44
N ARG A 53 -5.41 -9.39 2.59
CA ARG A 53 -4.74 -9.53 3.89
C ARG A 53 -5.18 -8.50 4.92
N PHE A 54 -5.57 -7.31 4.47
CA PHE A 54 -6.09 -6.26 5.34
C PHE A 54 -7.51 -6.55 5.78
N GLU A 55 -8.37 -7.06 4.89
CA GLU A 55 -9.72 -7.52 5.23
C GLU A 55 -9.67 -8.67 6.23
N ASP A 56 -8.89 -9.73 5.98
CA ASP A 56 -8.74 -10.85 6.91
C ASP A 56 -8.30 -10.40 8.32
N ARG A 57 -7.38 -9.43 8.38
CA ARG A 57 -6.89 -8.84 9.64
C ARG A 57 -7.88 -7.87 10.27
N ALA A 58 -8.68 -7.18 9.47
CA ALA A 58 -9.68 -6.23 9.94
C ALA A 58 -10.88 -6.97 10.55
N ASP A 59 -11.33 -8.06 9.93
CA ASP A 59 -12.39 -8.91 10.45
C ASP A 59 -11.97 -9.55 11.79
N GLU A 60 -10.73 -10.07 11.88
CA GLU A 60 -10.18 -10.64 13.12
C GLU A 60 -10.05 -9.59 14.24
N LEU A 61 -9.75 -8.33 13.88
CA LEU A 61 -9.74 -7.21 14.82
C LEU A 61 -11.15 -6.76 15.22
N GLU A 62 -12.11 -6.80 14.29
CA GLU A 62 -13.50 -6.43 14.56
C GLU A 62 -14.13 -7.40 15.56
N ASP A 63 -13.93 -8.70 15.38
CA ASP A 63 -14.39 -9.74 16.32
C ASP A 63 -13.75 -9.56 17.70
N TYR A 64 -12.43 -9.33 17.76
CA TYR A 64 -11.74 -9.06 19.03
C TYR A 64 -12.26 -7.81 19.74
N VAL A 65 -12.50 -6.73 18.99
CA VAL A 65 -13.05 -5.48 19.54
C VAL A 65 -14.50 -5.66 19.96
N HIS A 66 -15.28 -6.46 19.25
CA HIS A 66 -16.68 -6.72 19.57
C HIS A 66 -16.80 -7.55 20.86
N ASP A 67 -16.01 -8.62 21.00
CA ASP A 67 -15.99 -9.46 22.21
C ASP A 67 -15.46 -8.69 23.43
N GLU A 68 -14.39 -7.90 23.27
CA GLU A 68 -13.87 -7.04 24.36
C GLU A 68 -14.90 -5.96 24.74
N ALA A 69 -15.57 -5.33 23.77
CA ALA A 69 -16.59 -4.32 24.03
C ALA A 69 -17.84 -4.91 24.70
N GLN A 70 -18.21 -6.16 24.40
CA GLN A 70 -19.31 -6.85 25.07
C GLN A 70 -18.92 -7.26 26.50
N ASN A 71 -17.71 -7.75 26.72
CA ASN A 71 -17.22 -8.09 28.06
C ASN A 71 -17.11 -6.85 28.96
N ILE A 72 -16.60 -5.71 28.46
CA ILE A 72 -16.52 -4.45 29.22
C ILE A 72 -17.93 -3.92 29.54
N LYS A 73 -18.89 -4.07 28.63
CA LYS A 73 -20.30 -3.70 28.88
C LYS A 73 -20.99 -4.63 29.88
N ALA A 74 -20.64 -5.91 29.90
CA ALA A 74 -21.17 -6.89 30.85
C ALA A 74 -20.56 -6.76 32.24
N GLU A 75 -19.31 -6.31 32.35
CA GLU A 75 -18.62 -6.08 33.64
C GLU A 75 -18.95 -4.70 34.27
N SER A 76 -19.56 -3.78 33.52
CA SER A 76 -19.98 -2.46 34.01
C SER A 76 -21.47 -2.33 34.39
N LEU A 77 -22.23 -3.44 34.38
CA LEU A 77 -23.59 -3.58 34.91
C LEU A 77 -23.62 -4.54 36.11
#